data_AF-A0A559IY35-F1
#
_entry.id   AF-A0A559IY35-F1
#
_cell.length_a   1.000
_cell.length_b   1.000
_cell.length_c   1.000
_cell.angle_alpha   90.00
_cell.angle_beta   90.00
_cell.angle_gamma   90.00
#
_symmetry.space_group_name_H-M   'P 1'
#
loop_
_entity.id
_entity.type
_entity.pdbx_description
1 polymer ?
#
loop_
_entity_poly.entity_id
_entity_poly.type
_entity_poly.pdbx_seq_one_letter_code
_entity_poly.pdbx_strand_id
1 'polypeptide(L)'
;MKKNLKKASVRLAAVGLATAISLSGALVVSANENPTQKTVAQNNELYAGTYKKVSASEALADKDVKAKIEQVYAQFPETKSYEIDAYEDVVSTSDSEYDKYVIRLEEKDGENFFHFAVDSKTGDLSYTIQSLDASTVLSHPNVKSGVDKIHVSLPELKSYQISSVYVIDNFASNFSRYNLTFTKKSSGNSITIGIDGKTGDIINPKKNEL
;
A
#
# COMPACT_ATOMS: atom_id res chain seq x y z
N MET A 1 -11.36 16.22 -67.38
CA MET A 1 -9.95 16.17 -67.79
C MET A 1 -9.05 16.11 -66.55
N LYS A 2 -8.11 15.17 -66.54
CA LYS A 2 -7.09 14.93 -65.50
C LYS A 2 -6.10 16.10 -65.42
N LYS A 3 -5.54 16.36 -64.22
CA LYS A 3 -4.09 16.64 -64.03
C LYS A 3 -3.65 16.18 -62.63
N ASN A 4 -2.82 15.14 -62.60
CA ASN A 4 -1.94 14.76 -61.50
C ASN A 4 -0.72 15.68 -61.47
N LEU A 5 -0.12 15.93 -60.30
CA LEU A 5 1.31 16.23 -60.04
C LEU A 5 1.52 16.13 -58.51
N LYS A 6 2.04 15.02 -57.98
CA LYS A 6 3.45 14.64 -57.72
C LYS A 6 4.22 15.55 -56.73
N LYS A 7 4.72 14.86 -55.69
CA LYS A 7 5.53 15.21 -54.51
C LYS A 7 6.83 16.00 -54.78
N ALA A 8 7.27 16.79 -53.78
CA ALA A 8 8.61 16.86 -53.17
C ALA A 8 8.56 17.81 -51.94
N SER A 9 8.70 17.34 -50.69
CA SER A 9 9.95 17.16 -49.91
C SER A 9 10.61 18.46 -49.42
N VAL A 10 10.45 18.78 -48.13
CA VAL A 10 11.52 19.38 -47.29
C VAL A 10 11.45 18.75 -45.89
N ARG A 11 12.61 18.25 -45.44
CA ARG A 11 12.87 17.66 -44.12
C ARG A 11 13.23 18.77 -43.12
N LEU A 12 12.87 18.63 -41.85
CA LEU A 12 13.80 18.91 -40.74
C LEU A 12 13.43 18.19 -39.43
N ALA A 13 14.33 17.28 -39.06
CA ALA A 13 14.77 16.76 -37.75
C ALA A 13 13.81 16.46 -36.56
N ALA A 14 14.00 15.23 -36.06
CA ALA A 14 13.66 14.58 -34.77
C ALA A 14 13.67 15.49 -33.52
N VAL A 15 12.85 15.25 -32.49
CA VAL A 15 12.92 14.18 -31.45
C VAL A 15 11.47 13.82 -31.05
N GLY A 16 10.96 12.60 -30.89
CA GLY A 16 11.54 11.29 -30.59
C GLY A 16 10.82 10.70 -29.36
N LEU A 17 9.56 10.28 -29.49
CA LEU A 17 8.90 9.40 -28.51
C LEU A 17 8.01 8.40 -29.26
N ALA A 18 8.52 7.20 -29.50
CA ALA A 18 7.77 6.10 -30.07
C ALA A 18 7.46 5.09 -28.97
N THR A 19 6.18 4.94 -28.68
CA THR A 19 5.57 3.73 -28.11
C THR A 19 5.98 2.52 -28.94
N ALA A 20 6.55 1.51 -28.27
CA ALA A 20 6.61 0.15 -28.76
C ALA A 20 6.22 -0.79 -27.60
N ILE A 21 4.97 -1.25 -27.64
CA ILE A 21 4.53 -2.45 -26.94
C ILE A 21 5.04 -3.62 -27.79
N SER A 22 6.05 -4.35 -27.31
CA SER A 22 6.42 -5.64 -27.88
C SER A 22 5.77 -6.77 -27.07
N LEU A 23 4.51 -7.07 -27.37
CA LEU A 23 3.99 -8.43 -27.15
C LEU A 23 4.53 -9.31 -28.28
N SER A 24 5.66 -9.97 -28.05
CA SER A 24 6.07 -11.12 -28.85
C SER A 24 5.62 -12.39 -28.15
N GLY A 25 4.32 -12.66 -28.20
CA GLY A 25 3.77 -13.99 -28.01
C GLY A 25 3.71 -14.69 -29.35
N ALA A 26 4.58 -15.68 -29.57
CA ALA A 26 4.34 -16.72 -30.55
C ALA A 26 4.30 -18.06 -29.80
N LEU A 27 3.08 -18.52 -29.51
CA LEU A 27 2.77 -19.92 -29.28
C LEU A 27 3.08 -20.70 -30.56
N VAL A 28 3.74 -21.87 -30.48
CA VAL A 28 3.25 -23.18 -30.99
C VAL A 28 4.11 -24.32 -30.42
N VAL A 29 3.47 -25.13 -29.57
CA VAL A 29 3.51 -26.61 -29.38
C VAL A 29 4.58 -27.42 -30.13
N SER A 30 5.33 -28.28 -29.42
CA SER A 30 5.27 -29.76 -29.56
C SER A 30 6.31 -30.48 -28.70
N ALA A 31 5.87 -31.60 -28.12
CA ALA A 31 6.64 -32.55 -27.31
C ALA A 31 7.94 -33.03 -27.97
N ASN A 32 9.03 -33.16 -27.19
CA ASN A 32 9.76 -34.41 -27.01
C ASN A 32 10.87 -34.27 -25.95
N GLU A 33 11.09 -35.32 -25.18
CA GLU A 33 12.11 -35.44 -24.13
C GLU A 33 13.55 -35.36 -24.69
N ASN A 34 14.43 -34.54 -24.08
CA ASN A 34 15.85 -34.89 -23.86
C ASN A 34 16.49 -33.95 -22.80
N PRO A 35 17.34 -34.44 -21.87
CA PRO A 35 17.68 -33.76 -20.63
C PRO A 35 19.04 -33.07 -20.74
N THR A 36 19.15 -31.86 -21.28
CA THR A 36 20.38 -31.07 -21.10
C THR A 36 20.16 -29.58 -21.33
N GLN A 37 19.51 -28.91 -20.38
CA GLN A 37 19.68 -27.46 -20.26
C GLN A 37 19.43 -27.05 -18.82
N LYS A 38 20.52 -26.74 -18.10
CA LYS A 38 20.46 -25.99 -16.85
C LYS A 38 19.76 -24.65 -17.14
N THR A 39 18.47 -24.58 -16.88
CA THR A 39 17.76 -23.31 -16.73
C THR A 39 18.13 -22.80 -15.34
N VAL A 40 19.10 -21.88 -15.29
CA VAL A 40 19.33 -21.07 -14.10
C VAL A 40 18.10 -20.18 -13.97
N ALA A 41 17.17 -20.57 -13.11
CA ALA A 41 16.07 -19.71 -12.70
C ALA A 41 16.67 -18.43 -12.12
N GLN A 42 16.47 -17.29 -12.79
CA GLN A 42 16.73 -15.99 -12.18
C GLN A 42 15.63 -15.77 -11.13
N ASN A 43 15.90 -16.21 -9.90
CA ASN A 43 15.16 -15.80 -8.71
C ASN A 43 15.43 -14.31 -8.46
N ASN A 44 14.62 -13.43 -9.06
CA ASN A 44 14.57 -12.03 -8.65
C ASN A 44 13.73 -11.94 -7.38
N GLU A 45 14.33 -12.21 -6.23
CA GLU A 45 13.72 -11.95 -4.93
C GLU A 45 13.38 -10.45 -4.84
N LEU A 46 12.11 -10.12 -4.64
CA LEU A 46 11.64 -8.74 -4.51
C LEU A 46 11.71 -8.32 -3.04
N TYR A 47 12.46 -7.25 -2.75
CA TYR A 47 12.65 -6.72 -1.41
C TYR A 47 11.97 -5.37 -1.23
N ALA A 48 11.44 -5.12 -0.03
CA ALA A 48 10.98 -3.83 0.45
C ALA A 48 11.69 -3.52 1.78
N GLY A 49 12.85 -2.85 1.70
CA GLY A 49 13.71 -2.64 2.87
C GLY A 49 14.32 -3.96 3.38
N THR A 50 14.09 -4.29 4.65
CA THR A 50 14.53 -5.56 5.29
C THR A 50 13.60 -6.73 4.97
N TYR A 51 12.48 -6.48 4.30
CA TYR A 51 11.47 -7.48 4.05
C TYR A 51 11.61 -8.11 2.67
N LYS A 52 11.50 -9.44 2.61
CA LYS A 52 11.43 -10.22 1.38
C LYS A 52 9.97 -10.51 1.05
N LYS A 53 9.55 -10.22 -0.18
CA LYS A 53 8.21 -10.62 -0.66
C LYS A 53 8.13 -12.15 -0.76
N VAL A 54 7.10 -12.72 -0.14
CA VAL A 54 6.81 -14.16 -0.18
C VAL A 54 5.43 -14.39 -0.83
N SER A 55 5.15 -15.63 -1.22
CA SER A 55 3.82 -15.95 -1.73
C SER A 55 2.77 -15.92 -0.61
N ALA A 56 1.52 -15.58 -0.94
CA ALA A 56 0.42 -15.66 0.02
C ALA A 56 0.27 -17.07 0.62
N SER A 57 0.45 -18.12 -0.21
CA SER A 57 0.40 -19.51 0.26
C SER A 57 1.50 -19.84 1.27
N GLU A 58 2.68 -19.26 1.12
CA GLU A 58 3.81 -19.47 2.02
C GLU A 58 3.54 -18.80 3.38
N ALA A 59 3.13 -17.53 3.36
CA ALA A 59 2.75 -16.82 4.59
C ALA A 59 1.57 -17.50 5.30
N LEU A 60 0.55 -17.96 4.57
CA LEU A 60 -0.62 -18.63 5.15
C LEU A 60 -0.37 -20.08 5.62
N ALA A 61 0.79 -20.67 5.27
CA ALA A 61 1.22 -21.93 5.85
C ALA A 61 1.66 -21.76 7.31
N ASP A 62 2.04 -20.54 7.71
CA ASP A 62 2.31 -20.20 9.09
C ASP A 62 1.00 -20.13 9.90
N LYS A 63 0.97 -20.88 11.01
CA LYS A 63 -0.23 -21.01 11.85
C LYS A 63 -0.65 -19.68 12.47
N ASP A 64 0.30 -18.81 12.81
CA ASP A 64 0.03 -17.56 13.53
C ASP A 64 -0.49 -16.53 12.54
N VAL A 65 0.14 -16.42 11.37
CA VAL A 65 -0.37 -15.60 10.25
C VAL A 65 -1.78 -16.03 9.86
N LYS A 66 -2.02 -17.34 9.71
CA LYS A 66 -3.34 -17.87 9.37
C LYS A 66 -4.39 -17.52 10.45
N ALA A 67 -4.06 -17.65 11.72
CA ALA A 67 -4.98 -17.29 12.79
C ALA A 67 -5.31 -15.78 12.77
N LYS A 68 -4.32 -14.92 12.52
CA LYS A 68 -4.51 -13.47 12.50
C LYS A 68 -5.30 -13.00 11.28
N ILE A 69 -5.06 -13.56 10.10
CA ILE A 69 -5.87 -13.21 8.93
C ILE A 69 -7.34 -13.65 9.12
N GLU A 70 -7.59 -14.82 9.72
CA GLU A 70 -8.95 -15.27 10.05
C GLU A 70 -9.63 -14.33 11.07
N GLN A 71 -8.87 -13.81 12.04
CA GLN A 71 -9.35 -12.78 12.98
C GLN A 71 -9.69 -11.46 12.27
N VAL A 72 -8.86 -11.01 11.31
CA VAL A 72 -9.14 -9.83 10.49
C VAL A 72 -10.41 -10.05 9.67
N TYR A 73 -10.53 -11.19 9.00
CA TYR A 73 -11.72 -11.57 8.22
C TYR A 73 -13.01 -11.68 9.04
N ALA A 74 -12.93 -11.98 10.33
CA ALA A 74 -14.09 -12.00 11.21
C ALA A 74 -14.56 -10.58 11.59
N GLN A 75 -13.62 -9.64 11.73
CA GLN A 75 -13.91 -8.25 12.10
C GLN A 75 -14.23 -7.37 10.89
N PHE A 76 -13.58 -7.64 9.75
CA PHE A 76 -13.66 -6.87 8.50
C PHE A 76 -13.92 -7.84 7.33
N PRO A 77 -15.14 -8.38 7.20
CA PRO A 77 -15.44 -9.44 6.22
C PRO A 77 -15.17 -9.08 4.76
N GLU A 78 -15.23 -7.79 4.41
CA GLU A 78 -14.92 -7.25 3.08
C GLU A 78 -13.50 -7.60 2.61
N THR A 79 -12.55 -7.65 3.54
CA THR A 79 -11.14 -7.93 3.27
C THR A 79 -10.89 -9.34 2.73
N LYS A 80 -11.86 -10.27 2.83
CA LYS A 80 -11.79 -11.61 2.22
C LYS A 80 -11.68 -11.59 0.70
N SER A 81 -12.14 -10.50 0.07
CA SER A 81 -12.07 -10.32 -1.39
C SER A 81 -10.77 -9.67 -1.85
N TYR A 82 -9.92 -9.24 -0.92
CA TYR A 82 -8.73 -8.46 -1.20
C TYR A 82 -7.57 -9.36 -1.64
N GLU A 83 -6.67 -8.81 -2.44
CA GLU A 83 -5.43 -9.48 -2.81
C GLU A 83 -4.49 -9.49 -1.60
N ILE A 84 -3.77 -10.60 -1.39
CA ILE A 84 -2.86 -10.78 -0.27
C ILE A 84 -1.43 -10.59 -0.76
N ASP A 85 -0.81 -9.50 -0.32
CA ASP A 85 0.62 -9.29 -0.41
C ASP A 85 1.26 -9.62 0.94
N ALA A 86 2.26 -10.50 0.91
CA ALA A 86 2.95 -10.95 2.10
C ALA A 86 4.46 -10.71 2.01
N TYR A 87 5.02 -10.31 3.14
CA TYR A 87 6.42 -9.97 3.27
C TYR A 87 6.97 -10.59 4.55
N GLU A 88 8.09 -11.31 4.46
CA GLU A 88 8.81 -11.89 5.58
C GLU A 88 9.99 -10.99 5.96
N ASP A 89 10.21 -10.71 7.24
CA ASP A 89 11.44 -10.07 7.68
C ASP A 89 12.60 -11.09 7.60
N VAL A 90 13.62 -10.78 6.82
CA VAL A 90 14.76 -11.68 6.60
C VAL A 90 16.06 -11.17 7.21
N VAL A 91 16.05 -10.03 7.90
CA VAL A 91 17.24 -9.44 8.52
C VAL A 91 17.30 -9.74 10.02
N SER A 92 16.19 -10.09 10.66
CA SER A 92 16.09 -10.28 12.10
C SER A 92 16.84 -11.54 12.59
N THR A 93 18.09 -11.35 13.03
CA THR A 93 18.83 -12.35 13.81
C THR A 93 18.41 -12.23 15.29
N SER A 94 17.47 -13.07 15.72
CA SER A 94 17.09 -13.53 17.08
C SER A 94 16.96 -12.57 18.28
N ASP A 95 17.54 -11.37 18.28
CA ASP A 95 17.74 -10.56 19.50
C ASP A 95 16.94 -9.25 19.52
N SER A 96 16.26 -8.90 18.43
CA SER A 96 15.44 -7.69 18.30
C SER A 96 13.95 -8.01 18.22
N GLU A 97 13.12 -7.13 18.78
CA GLU A 97 11.66 -7.17 18.71
C GLU A 97 11.21 -6.74 17.29
N TYR A 98 11.21 -7.69 16.35
CA TYR A 98 10.76 -7.44 14.97
C TYR A 98 9.61 -8.36 14.55
N ASP A 99 8.85 -7.88 13.57
CA ASP A 99 7.74 -8.57 12.95
C ASP A 99 8.24 -9.73 12.10
N LYS A 100 7.64 -10.91 12.24
CA LYS A 100 7.93 -12.08 11.40
C LYS A 100 7.38 -11.89 9.99
N TYR A 101 6.13 -11.44 9.93
CA TYR A 101 5.43 -11.20 8.68
C TYR A 101 4.72 -9.87 8.71
N VAL A 102 4.74 -9.21 7.56
CA VAL A 102 3.88 -8.08 7.23
C VAL A 102 2.92 -8.54 6.13
N ILE A 103 1.63 -8.44 6.41
CA ILE A 103 0.56 -8.81 5.49
C ILE A 103 -0.22 -7.58 5.10
N ARG A 104 -0.41 -7.39 3.81
CA ARG A 104 -1.25 -6.35 3.23
C ARG A 104 -2.37 -6.98 2.42
N LEU A 105 -3.60 -6.67 2.83
CA LEU A 105 -4.82 -6.98 2.12
C LEU A 105 -5.23 -5.73 1.36
N GLU A 106 -5.33 -5.78 0.04
CA GLU A 106 -5.64 -4.60 -0.77
C GLU A 106 -6.70 -4.88 -1.84
N GLU A 107 -7.60 -3.91 -2.07
CA GLU A 107 -8.43 -3.90 -3.28
C GLU A 107 -7.59 -3.61 -4.53
N LYS A 108 -8.11 -3.95 -5.71
CA LYS A 108 -7.35 -3.80 -6.97
C LYS A 108 -6.95 -2.36 -7.32
N ASP A 109 -7.68 -1.37 -6.83
CA ASP A 109 -7.38 0.04 -7.04
C ASP A 109 -6.48 0.64 -5.94
N GLY A 110 -6.25 -0.11 -4.87
CA GLY A 110 -5.40 0.28 -3.75
C GLY A 110 -5.97 1.32 -2.81
N GLU A 111 -7.21 1.76 -3.02
CA GLU A 111 -7.84 2.77 -2.17
C GLU A 111 -8.20 2.20 -0.80
N ASN A 112 -8.72 0.97 -0.79
CA ASN A 112 -9.03 0.24 0.43
C ASN A 112 -7.97 -0.82 0.72
N PHE A 113 -7.43 -0.78 1.93
CA PHE A 113 -6.48 -1.76 2.40
C PHE A 113 -6.58 -2.01 3.90
N PHE A 114 -6.13 -3.20 4.28
CA PHE A 114 -5.88 -3.59 5.64
C PHE A 114 -4.48 -4.20 5.73
N HIS A 115 -3.61 -3.56 6.50
CA HIS A 115 -2.25 -3.98 6.74
C HIS A 115 -2.15 -4.45 8.19
N PHE A 116 -1.50 -5.58 8.43
CA PHE A 116 -1.11 -5.98 9.77
C PHE A 116 0.26 -6.65 9.80
N ALA A 117 0.93 -6.55 10.94
CA ALA A 117 2.19 -7.24 11.19
C ALA A 117 2.02 -8.26 12.32
N VAL A 118 2.68 -9.41 12.18
CA VAL A 118 2.67 -10.51 13.14
C VAL A 118 4.01 -10.56 13.85
N ASP A 119 4.01 -10.41 15.17
CA ASP A 119 5.20 -10.44 16.00
C ASP A 119 5.86 -11.83 15.98
N SER A 120 7.19 -11.84 15.85
CA SER A 120 7.96 -13.09 15.71
C SER A 120 8.05 -13.95 16.96
N LYS A 121 7.85 -13.37 18.15
CA LYS A 121 8.00 -14.08 19.43
C LYS A 121 6.67 -14.59 19.96
N THR A 122 5.63 -13.78 19.80
CA THR A 122 4.30 -14.00 20.39
C THR A 122 3.31 -14.59 19.38
N GLY A 123 3.51 -14.35 18.08
CA GLY A 123 2.51 -14.64 17.06
C GLY A 123 1.29 -13.71 17.13
N ASP A 124 1.34 -12.67 17.96
CA ASP A 124 0.29 -11.66 18.07
C ASP A 124 0.45 -10.55 17.02
N LEU A 125 -0.57 -9.69 16.89
CA LEU A 125 -0.45 -8.51 16.04
C LEU A 125 0.43 -7.46 16.73
N SER A 126 1.46 -6.98 16.05
CA SER A 126 2.29 -5.87 16.52
C SER A 126 1.62 -4.53 16.25
N TYR A 127 1.09 -4.38 15.03
CA TYR A 127 0.32 -3.22 14.62
C TYR A 127 -0.65 -3.55 13.48
N THR A 128 -1.62 -2.66 13.27
CA THR A 128 -2.43 -2.59 12.06
C THR A 128 -2.36 -1.21 11.42
N ILE A 129 -2.58 -1.16 10.11
CA ILE A 129 -2.87 0.07 9.37
C ILE A 129 -4.09 -0.19 8.50
N GLN A 130 -5.14 0.59 8.68
CA GLN A 130 -6.39 0.41 7.96
C GLN A 130 -6.80 1.71 7.26
N SER A 131 -7.18 1.62 6.00
CA SER A 131 -7.91 2.70 5.33
C SER A 131 -9.36 2.72 5.81
N LEU A 132 -9.85 3.89 6.20
CA LEU A 132 -11.25 4.08 6.57
C LEU A 132 -11.84 5.24 5.77
N ASP A 133 -13.16 5.20 5.57
CA ASP A 133 -13.87 6.34 5.03
C ASP A 133 -13.91 7.48 6.06
N ALA A 134 -13.92 8.72 5.54
CA ALA A 134 -13.91 9.90 6.38
C ALA A 134 -15.14 9.98 7.31
N SER A 135 -16.30 9.45 6.89
CA SER A 135 -17.52 9.54 7.68
C SER A 135 -17.50 8.64 8.92
N THR A 136 -16.98 7.41 8.78
CA THR A 136 -16.73 6.48 9.88
C THR A 136 -15.76 7.09 10.88
N VAL A 137 -14.66 7.68 10.40
CA VAL A 137 -13.66 8.28 11.28
C VAL A 137 -14.21 9.49 12.02
N LEU A 138 -14.92 10.38 11.33
CA LEU A 138 -15.51 11.58 11.94
C LEU A 138 -16.64 11.29 12.94
N SER A 139 -17.18 10.06 12.95
CA SER A 139 -18.13 9.64 13.98
C SER A 139 -17.47 9.46 15.36
N HIS A 140 -16.14 9.32 15.42
CA HIS A 140 -15.40 9.17 16.67
C HIS A 140 -15.23 10.54 17.35
N PRO A 141 -15.71 10.73 18.60
CA PRO A 141 -15.72 12.04 19.27
C PRO A 141 -14.33 12.69 19.39
N ASN A 142 -13.30 11.89 19.68
CA ASN A 142 -11.93 12.37 19.80
C ASN A 142 -11.36 12.84 18.46
N VAL A 143 -11.66 12.11 17.38
CA VAL A 143 -11.20 12.48 16.04
C VAL A 143 -11.92 13.73 15.57
N LYS A 144 -13.23 13.82 15.79
CA LYS A 144 -14.00 15.04 15.51
C LYS A 144 -13.42 16.24 16.26
N SER A 145 -13.17 16.09 17.56
CA SER A 145 -12.53 17.13 18.39
C SER A 145 -11.15 17.52 17.84
N GLY A 146 -10.34 16.55 17.41
CA GLY A 146 -9.05 16.82 16.77
C GLY A 146 -9.17 17.59 15.45
N VAL A 147 -10.15 17.26 14.61
CA VAL A 147 -10.45 18.00 13.38
C VAL A 147 -10.91 19.42 13.69
N ASP A 148 -11.73 19.62 14.73
CA ASP A 148 -12.12 20.95 15.17
C ASP A 148 -10.89 21.78 15.62
N LYS A 149 -9.94 21.18 16.34
CA LYS A 149 -8.65 21.82 16.69
C LYS A 149 -7.82 22.15 15.45
N ILE A 150 -7.73 21.25 14.47
CA ILE A 150 -7.03 21.50 13.20
C ILE A 150 -7.64 22.71 12.50
N HIS A 151 -8.96 22.80 12.41
CA HIS A 151 -9.65 23.92 11.79
C HIS A 151 -9.52 25.25 12.54
N VAL A 152 -9.17 25.23 13.82
CA VAL A 152 -8.81 26.44 14.58
C VAL A 152 -7.36 26.85 14.26
N SER A 153 -6.43 25.89 14.22
CA SER A 153 -5.00 26.16 13.95
C SER A 153 -4.71 26.47 12.48
N LEU A 154 -5.44 25.86 11.55
CA LEU A 154 -5.28 25.96 10.09
C LEU A 154 -6.67 26.19 9.44
N PRO A 155 -7.27 27.40 9.58
CA PRO A 155 -8.63 27.67 9.12
C PRO A 155 -8.87 27.45 7.63
N GLU A 156 -7.84 27.54 6.80
CA GLU A 156 -7.89 27.27 5.36
C GLU A 156 -8.35 25.83 5.04
N LEU A 157 -8.06 24.88 5.94
CA LEU A 157 -8.41 23.47 5.76
C LEU A 157 -9.91 23.21 5.87
N LYS A 158 -10.69 24.14 6.42
CA LYS A 158 -12.17 24.06 6.42
C LYS A 158 -12.77 23.96 5.01
N SER A 159 -12.05 24.46 4.00
CA SER A 159 -12.46 24.40 2.59
C SER A 159 -11.98 23.14 1.86
N TYR A 160 -11.14 22.32 2.51
CA TYR A 160 -10.55 21.12 1.94
C TYR A 160 -11.47 19.93 2.23
N GLN A 161 -11.47 18.93 1.35
CA GLN A 161 -12.12 17.66 1.66
C GLN A 161 -11.12 16.75 2.39
N ILE A 162 -11.58 15.94 3.33
CA ILE A 162 -10.79 14.80 3.80
C ILE A 162 -10.88 13.72 2.72
N SER A 163 -9.80 13.51 1.99
CA SER A 163 -9.76 12.62 0.81
C SER A 163 -9.24 11.23 1.12
N SER A 164 -8.58 11.05 2.26
CA SER A 164 -8.05 9.75 2.69
C SER A 164 -7.87 9.76 4.20
N VAL A 165 -8.16 8.63 4.83
CA VAL A 165 -7.91 8.41 6.25
C VAL A 165 -7.25 7.06 6.45
N TYR A 166 -6.19 7.04 7.25
CA TYR A 166 -5.55 5.83 7.73
C TYR A 166 -5.54 5.81 9.25
N VAL A 167 -5.89 4.68 9.84
CA VAL A 167 -5.76 4.43 11.27
C VAL A 167 -4.59 3.51 11.49
N ILE A 168 -3.71 3.87 12.42
CA ILE A 168 -2.58 3.06 12.85
C ILE A 168 -2.84 2.69 14.30
N ASP A 169 -2.99 1.40 14.58
CA ASP A 169 -3.02 0.88 15.94
C ASP A 169 -1.73 0.10 16.21
N ASN A 170 -0.96 0.54 17.18
CA ASN A 170 0.25 -0.15 17.64
C ASN A 170 -0.01 -0.74 19.02
N PHE A 171 -0.02 -2.07 19.09
CA PHE A 171 -0.42 -2.80 20.30
C PHE A 171 0.71 -2.85 21.33
N ALA A 172 1.97 -2.88 20.88
CA ALA A 172 3.14 -2.87 21.76
C ALA A 172 3.23 -1.58 22.60
N SER A 173 2.95 -0.43 21.99
CA SER A 173 2.96 0.89 22.65
C SER A 173 1.57 1.35 23.13
N ASN A 174 0.53 0.55 22.90
CA ASN A 174 -0.87 0.91 23.18
C ASN A 174 -1.22 2.29 22.62
N PHE A 175 -0.92 2.51 21.35
CA PHE A 175 -1.03 3.79 20.66
C PHE A 175 -1.98 3.67 19.46
N SER A 176 -2.80 4.67 19.23
CA SER A 176 -3.70 4.76 18.08
C SER A 176 -3.61 6.14 17.45
N ARG A 177 -3.45 6.21 16.14
CA ARG A 177 -3.31 7.45 15.38
C ARG A 177 -4.16 7.43 14.13
N TYR A 178 -4.92 8.51 13.96
CA TYR A 178 -5.66 8.78 12.74
C TYR A 178 -4.86 9.77 11.89
N ASN A 179 -4.48 9.37 10.69
CA ASN A 179 -3.87 10.24 9.69
C ASN A 179 -4.95 10.67 8.70
N LEU A 180 -5.31 11.96 8.73
CA LEU A 180 -6.32 12.53 7.84
C LEU A 180 -5.61 13.36 6.77
N THR A 181 -5.88 13.05 5.50
CA THR A 181 -5.38 13.82 4.36
C THR A 181 -6.45 14.79 3.88
N PHE A 182 -6.18 16.09 4.04
CA PHE A 182 -7.02 17.18 3.57
C PHE A 182 -6.55 17.60 2.17
N THR A 183 -7.42 17.53 1.17
CA THR A 183 -7.12 17.86 -0.22
C THR A 183 -8.00 18.99 -0.74
N LYS A 184 -7.37 20.00 -1.35
CA LYS A 184 -8.06 21.11 -2.01
C LYS A 184 -8.54 20.69 -3.39
N LYS A 185 -9.86 20.57 -3.56
CA LYS A 185 -10.50 20.15 -4.84
C LYS A 185 -9.99 20.90 -6.07
N SER A 186 -9.69 22.19 -5.95
CA SER A 186 -9.32 23.04 -7.08
C SER A 186 -7.87 22.91 -7.55
N SER A 187 -6.97 22.36 -6.72
CA SER A 187 -5.53 22.34 -7.04
C SER A 187 -4.82 21.02 -6.76
N GLY A 188 -5.49 20.05 -6.11
CA GLY A 188 -4.86 18.80 -5.68
C GLY A 188 -3.87 18.97 -4.53
N ASN A 189 -3.71 20.18 -3.99
CA ASN A 189 -2.82 20.40 -2.84
C ASN A 189 -3.38 19.64 -1.64
N SER A 190 -2.55 18.76 -1.06
CA SER A 190 -2.92 17.93 0.07
C SER A 190 -2.00 18.16 1.27
N ILE A 191 -2.54 17.99 2.47
CA ILE A 191 -1.78 17.93 3.71
C ILE A 191 -2.31 16.80 4.58
N THR A 192 -1.42 15.99 5.13
CA THR A 192 -1.78 14.90 6.05
C THR A 192 -1.44 15.31 7.48
N ILE A 193 -2.41 15.17 8.38
CA ILE A 193 -2.27 15.55 9.79
C ILE A 193 -2.65 14.35 10.66
N GLY A 194 -1.82 14.07 11.66
CA GLY A 194 -2.06 13.03 12.65
C GLY A 194 -2.91 13.55 13.81
N ILE A 195 -3.87 12.73 14.26
CA ILE A 195 -4.66 12.94 15.47
C ILE A 195 -4.48 11.72 16.37
N ASP A 196 -4.18 11.96 17.65
CA ASP A 196 -4.15 10.90 18.66
C ASP A 196 -5.58 10.36 18.87
N GLY A 197 -5.76 9.05 18.70
CA GLY A 197 -7.08 8.40 18.79
C GLY A 197 -7.70 8.46 20.19
N LYS A 198 -6.89 8.57 21.24
CA LYS A 198 -7.34 8.59 22.64
C LYS A 198 -7.65 9.99 23.13
N THR A 199 -6.85 10.99 22.75
CA THR A 199 -7.00 12.36 23.28
C THR A 199 -7.60 13.34 22.28
N GLY A 200 -7.57 13.01 20.99
CA GLY A 200 -7.95 13.95 19.93
C GLY A 200 -6.98 15.12 19.81
N ASP A 201 -5.74 14.98 20.28
CA ASP A 201 -4.70 16.00 20.10
C ASP A 201 -4.03 15.87 18.73
N ILE A 202 -3.60 17.02 18.20
CA ILE A 202 -2.85 17.05 16.94
C ILE A 202 -1.45 16.51 17.22
N ILE A 203 -1.08 15.45 16.53
CA ILE A 203 0.26 14.90 16.57
C ILE A 203 1.10 15.72 15.60
N ASN A 204 1.90 16.63 16.15
CA ASN A 204 2.88 17.35 15.37
C ASN A 204 3.86 16.34 14.76
N PRO A 205 4.13 16.39 13.44
CA PRO A 205 5.23 15.64 12.89
C PRO A 205 6.49 16.14 13.59
N LYS A 206 7.10 15.30 14.44
CA LYS A 206 8.44 15.59 14.94
C LYS A 206 9.33 15.73 13.71
N LYS A 207 10.20 16.73 13.72
CA LYS A 207 11.03 17.18 12.59
C LYS A 207 11.92 16.10 11.92
N ASN A 208 11.95 14.86 12.42
CA ASN A 208 12.97 13.85 12.11
C ASN A 208 12.41 12.46 11.73
N GLU A 209 11.16 12.34 11.27
CA GLU A 209 10.59 11.05 10.83
C GLU A 209 10.08 11.09 9.38
N LEU A 210 10.89 11.66 8.49
CA LEU A 210 10.83 11.47 7.03
C LEU A 210 12.24 11.12 6.52
#